data_AF-A0A3R9QGT6-F1
#
_entry.id   AF-A0A3R9QGT6-F1
#
_cell.length_a   1.000
_cell.length_b   1.000
_cell.length_c   1.000
_cell.angle_alpha   90.00
_cell.angle_beta   90.00
_cell.angle_gamma   90.00
#
_symmetry.space_group_name_H-M   'P 1'
#
loop_
_entity.id
_entity.type
_entity.pdbx_description
1 polymer ?
#
loop_
_entity_poly.entity_id
_entity_poly.type
_entity_poly.pdbx_seq_one_letter_code
_entity_poly.pdbx_strand_id
1 'polypeptide(L)'
;MLWILFTGNIWLLVILYIFLADVYKQASSFVSRTPNIISTPAVFFAFCSGLLLTHMYSGMFVDISIAAAFLGLGAGVMFGSLYHRDAAMIGAASGFMSGIMAPMLGEISGRSPLILVVSHLIFFMFLLYFRFYDQK
;
A
#
# COMPACT_ATOMS: atom_id res chain seq x y z
N MET A 1 11.62 -7.95 -15.63
CA MET A 1 10.76 -6.74 -15.71
C MET A 1 9.88 -6.58 -14.46
N LEU A 2 9.14 -7.60 -14.02
CA LEU A 2 8.27 -7.53 -12.83
C LEU A 2 9.00 -7.18 -11.51
N TRP A 3 10.23 -7.66 -11.31
CA TRP A 3 11.06 -7.27 -10.16
C TRP A 3 11.30 -5.76 -10.07
N ILE A 4 11.47 -5.07 -11.21
CA ILE A 4 11.68 -3.60 -11.25
C ILE A 4 10.43 -2.88 -10.76
N LEU A 5 9.24 -3.36 -11.15
CA LEU A 5 7.96 -2.83 -10.67
C LEU A 5 7.81 -3.04 -9.16
N PHE A 6 8.17 -4.22 -8.66
CA PHE A 6 8.14 -4.52 -7.24
C PHE A 6 9.08 -3.63 -6.42
N THR A 7 10.33 -3.48 -6.85
CA THR A 7 11.30 -2.57 -6.20
C THR A 7 10.84 -1.12 -6.30
N GLY A 8 10.26 -0.72 -7.44
CA GLY A 8 9.67 0.60 -7.62
C GLY A 8 8.53 0.86 -6.64
N ASN A 9 7.69 -0.15 -6.36
CA ASN A 9 6.60 -0.06 -5.40
C ASN A 9 7.10 0.18 -3.98
N ILE A 10 8.19 -0.50 -3.58
CA ILE A 10 8.85 -0.28 -2.29
C ILE A 10 9.41 1.15 -2.21
N TRP A 11 10.07 1.61 -3.29
CA TRP A 11 10.59 2.98 -3.35
C TRP A 11 9.49 4.03 -3.22
N LEU A 12 8.37 3.86 -3.91
CA LEU A 12 7.22 4.77 -3.80
C LEU A 12 6.67 4.82 -2.38
N LEU A 13 6.59 3.68 -1.72
CA LEU A 13 6.18 3.59 -0.33
C LEU A 13 7.12 4.37 0.60
N VAL A 14 8.44 4.24 0.40
CA VAL A 14 9.44 4.98 1.20
C VAL A 14 9.35 6.49 0.95
N ILE A 15 9.24 6.91 -0.31
CA ILE A 15 9.10 8.34 -0.67
C ILE A 15 7.83 8.91 -0.02
N LEU A 16 6.72 8.18 -0.09
CA LEU A 16 5.48 8.60 0.52
C LEU A 16 5.57 8.68 2.05
N TYR A 17 6.28 7.73 2.69
CA TYR A 17 6.52 7.77 4.13
C TYR A 17 7.28 9.04 4.54
N ILE A 18 8.35 9.38 3.84
CA ILE A 18 9.12 10.60 4.10
C ILE A 18 8.23 11.84 3.91
N PHE A 19 7.44 11.87 2.83
CA PHE A 19 6.51 12.97 2.58
C PHE A 19 5.49 13.12 3.71
N LEU A 20 4.81 12.05 4.12
CA LEU A 20 3.85 12.11 5.23
C LEU A 20 4.52 12.49 6.56
N ALA A 21 5.77 12.08 6.78
CA ALA A 21 6.53 12.45 7.97
C ALA A 21 6.81 13.94 8.05
N ASP A 22 7.12 14.57 6.91
CA ASP A 22 7.37 16.00 6.84
C ASP A 22 6.07 16.81 6.96
N VAL A 23 4.99 16.37 6.31
CA VAL A 23 3.65 16.97 6.45
C VAL A 23 3.14 16.88 7.90
N TYR A 24 3.31 15.72 8.55
CA TYR A 24 2.93 15.54 9.95
C TYR A 24 3.64 16.54 10.89
N LYS A 25 4.92 16.86 10.62
CA LYS A 25 5.65 17.87 11.41
C LYS A 25 5.11 19.29 11.23
N GLN A 26 4.48 19.61 10.10
CA GLN A 26 3.91 20.93 9.81
C GLN A 26 2.43 21.07 10.20
N ALA A 27 1.65 19.99 10.09
CA ALA A 27 0.21 20.01 10.32
C ALA A 27 -0.15 19.68 11.78
N SER A 28 -0.36 20.71 12.60
CA SER A 28 -0.54 20.59 14.06
C SER A 28 -1.89 20.07 14.56
N SER A 29 -2.90 19.77 13.73
CA SER A 29 -4.18 19.25 14.28
C SER A 29 -5.18 18.57 13.32
N PHE A 30 -5.17 18.84 12.01
CA PHE A 30 -6.25 18.37 11.12
C PHE A 30 -5.96 17.02 10.42
N VAL A 31 -4.71 16.76 10.02
CA VAL A 31 -4.33 15.54 9.28
C VAL A 31 -4.35 14.29 10.18
N SER A 32 -4.18 14.45 11.49
CA SER A 32 -4.17 13.36 12.48
C SER A 32 -5.54 12.73 12.74
N ARG A 33 -6.63 13.30 12.22
CA ARG A 33 -8.01 12.83 12.45
C ARG A 33 -8.62 12.02 11.32
N THR A 34 -7.94 11.84 10.19
CA THR A 34 -8.52 11.14 9.03
C THR A 34 -7.93 9.74 8.89
N PRO A 35 -8.59 8.68 9.41
CA PRO A 35 -8.07 7.31 9.37
C PRO A 35 -7.80 6.80 7.94
N ASN A 36 -8.49 7.35 6.94
CA ASN A 36 -8.30 7.00 5.54
C ASN A 36 -6.91 7.38 5.02
N ILE A 37 -6.31 8.48 5.49
CA ILE A 37 -4.98 8.92 5.03
C ILE A 37 -3.90 7.93 5.47
N ILE A 38 -4.09 7.32 6.64
CA ILE A 38 -3.15 6.35 7.23
C ILE A 38 -3.24 4.98 6.55
N SER A 39 -4.46 4.50 6.30
CA SER A 39 -4.70 3.15 5.77
C SER A 39 -4.49 3.05 4.26
N THR A 40 -4.79 4.11 3.51
CA THR A 40 -4.75 4.11 2.04
C THR A 40 -3.40 3.67 1.47
N PRO A 41 -2.25 4.21 1.92
CA PRO A 41 -0.94 3.80 1.42
C PRO A 41 -0.64 2.32 1.65
N ALA A 42 -0.96 1.82 2.84
CA ALA A 42 -0.69 0.44 3.23
C ALA A 42 -1.55 -0.53 2.43
N VAL A 43 -2.83 -0.21 2.23
CA VAL A 43 -3.76 -0.98 1.41
C VAL A 43 -3.27 -1.07 -0.03
N PHE A 44 -3.01 0.05 -0.70
CA PHE A 44 -2.62 0.02 -2.10
C PHE A 44 -1.24 -0.63 -2.33
N PHE A 45 -0.30 -0.43 -1.41
CA PHE A 45 0.99 -1.09 -1.48
C PHE A 45 0.86 -2.61 -1.34
N ALA A 46 0.12 -3.09 -0.33
CA ALA A 46 -0.14 -4.51 -0.12
C ALA A 46 -0.87 -5.10 -1.34
N PHE A 47 -1.82 -4.35 -1.89
CA PHE A 47 -2.58 -4.74 -3.06
C PHE A 47 -1.70 -4.93 -4.30
N CYS A 48 -0.92 -3.92 -4.66
CA CYS A 48 -0.07 -3.96 -5.83
C CYS A 48 1.06 -4.99 -5.67
N SER A 49 1.61 -5.14 -4.46
CA SER A 49 2.64 -6.13 -4.14
C SER A 49 2.11 -7.56 -4.23
N GLY A 50 0.91 -7.81 -3.71
CA GLY A 50 0.25 -9.11 -3.81
C GLY A 50 -0.04 -9.50 -5.26
N LEU A 51 -0.59 -8.58 -6.06
CA LEU A 51 -0.83 -8.81 -7.49
C LEU A 51 0.46 -9.11 -8.28
N LEU A 52 1.54 -8.39 -7.99
CA LEU A 52 2.85 -8.62 -8.58
C LEU A 52 3.40 -10.01 -8.23
N LEU A 53 3.38 -10.37 -6.95
CA LEU A 53 3.87 -11.67 -6.49
C LEU A 53 3.09 -12.83 -7.13
N THR A 54 1.77 -12.69 -7.26
CA THR A 54 0.92 -13.67 -7.95
C THR A 54 1.28 -13.84 -9.42
N HIS A 55 1.67 -12.77 -10.11
CA HIS A 55 2.16 -12.87 -11.50
C HIS A 55 3.55 -13.51 -11.60
N MET A 56 4.37 -13.36 -10.56
CA MET A 56 5.74 -13.88 -10.55
C MET A 56 5.81 -15.35 -10.17
N TYR A 57 4.95 -15.78 -9.25
CA TYR A 57 4.96 -17.12 -8.67
C TYR A 57 3.59 -17.80 -8.87
N SER A 58 3.42 -18.43 -10.03
CA SER A 58 2.22 -19.22 -10.33
C SER A 58 2.11 -20.43 -9.40
N GLY A 59 0.96 -20.59 -8.73
CA GLY A 59 0.61 -21.81 -7.98
C GLY A 59 0.96 -21.81 -6.49
N MET A 60 1.67 -20.79 -5.98
CA MET A 60 1.97 -20.64 -4.55
C MET A 60 1.03 -19.64 -3.86
N PHE A 61 -0.28 -19.84 -4.00
CA PHE A 61 -1.29 -18.89 -3.55
C PHE A 61 -1.21 -18.56 -2.05
N VAL A 62 -1.02 -19.59 -1.23
CA VAL A 62 -1.01 -19.46 0.23
C VAL A 62 0.23 -18.68 0.68
N ASP A 63 1.41 -19.06 0.17
CA ASP A 63 2.67 -18.41 0.53
C ASP A 63 2.69 -16.94 0.10
N ILE A 64 2.17 -16.64 -1.09
CA ILE A 64 2.08 -15.27 -1.60
C ILE A 64 1.11 -14.44 -0.76
N SER A 65 -0.02 -15.00 -0.36
CA SER A 65 -1.00 -14.33 0.50
C SER A 65 -0.40 -14.02 1.86
N ILE A 66 0.34 -14.95 2.45
CA ILE A 66 1.05 -14.73 3.71
C ILE A 66 2.09 -13.62 3.54
N ALA A 67 2.92 -13.69 2.50
CA ALA A 67 3.95 -12.68 2.24
C ALA A 67 3.36 -11.28 2.01
N ALA A 68 2.33 -11.17 1.17
CA ALA A 68 1.65 -9.90 0.89
C ALA A 68 0.93 -9.34 2.13
N ALA A 69 0.35 -10.20 2.97
CA ALA A 69 -0.25 -9.81 4.23
C ALA A 69 0.78 -9.24 5.22
N PHE A 70 1.96 -9.86 5.35
CA PHE A 70 3.03 -9.34 6.20
C PHE A 70 3.61 -8.03 5.66
N LEU A 71 3.77 -7.90 4.34
CA LEU A 71 4.19 -6.64 3.72
C LEU A 71 3.17 -5.52 3.95
N GLY A 72 1.88 -5.82 3.82
CA GLY A 72 0.81 -4.87 4.09
C GLY A 72 0.72 -4.48 5.56
N LEU A 73 0.87 -5.44 6.47
CA LEU A 73 0.94 -5.19 7.91
C LEU A 73 2.13 -4.29 8.25
N GLY A 74 3.32 -4.60 7.74
CA GLY A 74 4.53 -3.81 7.95
C GLY A 74 4.36 -2.37 7.46
N ALA A 75 3.85 -2.19 6.24
CA ALA A 75 3.51 -0.88 5.70
C ALA A 75 2.49 -0.13 6.58
N GLY A 76 1.42 -0.81 7.00
CA GLY A 76 0.37 -0.24 7.85
C GLY A 76 0.86 0.22 9.21
N VAL A 77 1.68 -0.59 9.88
CA VAL A 77 2.33 -0.20 11.14
C VAL A 77 3.26 0.99 10.92
N MET A 78 4.06 0.95 9.85
CA MET A 78 5.01 2.02 9.53
C MET A 78 4.29 3.35 9.35
N PHE A 79 3.26 3.43 8.50
CA PHE A 79 2.48 4.65 8.28
C PHE A 79 1.64 5.08 9.49
N GLY A 80 1.00 4.13 10.19
CA GLY A 80 0.16 4.49 11.34
C GLY A 80 0.96 4.91 12.57
N SER A 81 2.21 4.46 12.70
CA SER A 81 3.10 4.84 13.81
C SER A 81 3.47 6.33 13.81
N LEU A 82 3.35 7.03 12.67
CA LEU A 82 3.54 8.48 12.60
C LEU A 82 2.51 9.26 13.42
N TYR A 83 1.31 8.70 13.65
CA TYR A 83 0.20 9.45 14.22
C TYR A 83 -0.10 9.05 15.67
N HIS A 84 -0.53 7.81 15.90
CA HIS A 84 -0.89 7.27 17.22
C HIS A 84 -1.05 5.74 17.15
N ARG A 85 -1.13 5.07 18.32
CA ARG A 85 -1.22 3.60 18.38
C ARG A 85 -2.46 3.04 17.67
N ASP A 86 -3.62 3.68 17.81
CA ASP A 86 -4.84 3.20 17.15
C ASP A 86 -4.73 3.29 15.62
N ALA A 87 -4.09 4.35 15.11
CA ALA A 87 -3.77 4.50 13.70
C ALA A 87 -2.84 3.37 13.20
N ALA A 88 -1.83 2.98 13.98
CA ALA A 88 -0.98 1.84 13.66
C ALA A 88 -1.76 0.52 13.59
N MET A 89 -2.71 0.29 14.50
CA MET A 89 -3.55 -0.91 14.46
C MET A 89 -4.52 -0.90 13.27
N ILE A 90 -5.14 0.24 12.96
CA ILE A 90 -6.03 0.39 11.79
C ILE A 90 -5.25 0.18 10.49
N GLY A 91 -4.07 0.81 10.36
CA GLY A 91 -3.18 0.64 9.23
C GLY A 91 -2.74 -0.82 9.06
N ALA A 92 -2.34 -1.46 10.15
CA ALA A 92 -1.94 -2.87 10.15
C ALA A 92 -3.07 -3.80 9.71
N ALA A 93 -4.28 -3.64 10.28
CA ALA A 93 -5.43 -4.48 9.94
C ALA A 93 -5.87 -4.29 8.49
N SER A 94 -5.94 -3.04 8.01
CA SER A 94 -6.32 -2.73 6.63
C SER A 94 -5.29 -3.20 5.60
N GLY A 95 -3.99 -3.00 5.87
CA GLY A 95 -2.91 -3.51 5.05
C GLY A 95 -2.86 -5.04 5.00
N PHE A 96 -3.05 -5.71 6.15
CA PHE A 96 -3.14 -7.17 6.23
C PHE A 96 -4.31 -7.72 5.41
N MET A 97 -5.50 -7.14 5.58
CA MET A 97 -6.70 -7.54 4.83
C MET A 97 -6.49 -7.38 3.32
N SER A 98 -5.93 -6.25 2.90
CA SER A 98 -5.61 -6.02 1.49
C SER A 98 -4.58 -7.01 0.94
N GLY A 99 -3.54 -7.32 1.71
CA GLY A 99 -2.50 -8.28 1.33
C GLY A 99 -3.02 -9.70 1.14
N ILE A 100 -3.99 -10.15 1.95
CA ILE A 100 -4.65 -11.46 1.74
C ILE A 100 -5.55 -11.44 0.51
N MET A 101 -6.28 -10.35 0.28
CA MET A 101 -7.25 -10.26 -0.82
C MET A 101 -6.59 -10.07 -2.19
N ALA A 102 -5.41 -9.46 -2.24
CA ALA A 102 -4.78 -9.09 -3.50
C ALA A 102 -4.37 -10.28 -4.39
N PRO A 103 -3.75 -11.34 -3.86
CA PRO A 103 -3.47 -12.54 -4.64
C PRO A 103 -4.73 -13.20 -5.17
N MET A 104 -5.82 -13.19 -4.39
CA MET A 104 -7.13 -13.73 -4.79
C MET A 104 -7.64 -13.05 -6.05
N LEU A 105 -7.60 -11.72 -6.09
CA LEU A 105 -8.00 -10.93 -7.25
C LEU A 105 -7.04 -11.11 -8.43
N GLY A 106 -5.75 -11.32 -8.16
CA GLY A 106 -4.75 -11.66 -9.18
C GLY A 106 -5.04 -12.97 -9.91
N GLU A 107 -5.42 -14.01 -9.17
CA GLU A 107 -5.80 -15.31 -9.75
C GLU A 107 -7.15 -15.25 -10.49
N ILE A 108 -8.18 -14.64 -9.88
CA ILE A 108 -9.52 -14.53 -10.48
C ILE A 108 -9.50 -13.76 -11.81
N SER A 109 -8.64 -12.75 -11.93
CA SER A 109 -8.48 -11.97 -13.17
C SER A 109 -7.74 -12.69 -14.29
N GLY A 110 -7.41 -13.98 -14.12
CA GLY A 110 -6.66 -14.77 -15.09
C GLY A 110 -5.25 -14.24 -15.34
N ARG A 111 -4.68 -13.53 -14.34
CA ARG A 111 -3.36 -12.87 -14.43
C ARG A 111 -3.24 -11.92 -15.62
N SER A 112 -4.32 -11.21 -15.92
CA SER A 112 -4.31 -10.21 -16.98
C SER A 112 -3.36 -9.07 -16.62
N PRO A 113 -2.36 -8.74 -17.46
CA PRO A 113 -1.44 -7.64 -17.20
C PRO A 113 -2.14 -6.28 -17.11
N LEU A 114 -3.36 -6.19 -17.65
CA LEU A 114 -4.20 -5.00 -17.60
C LEU A 114 -4.55 -4.62 -16.15
N ILE A 115 -4.87 -5.60 -15.30
CA ILE A 115 -5.22 -5.34 -13.89
C ILE A 115 -3.99 -4.87 -13.10
N LEU A 116 -2.81 -5.37 -13.46
CA LEU A 116 -1.54 -4.98 -12.85
C LEU A 116 -1.20 -3.53 -13.21
N VAL A 117 -1.35 -3.14 -14.48
CA VAL A 117 -1.12 -1.75 -14.91
C VAL A 117 -2.13 -0.80 -14.28
N VAL A 118 -3.42 -1.14 -14.30
CA VAL A 118 -4.48 -0.28 -13.73
C VAL A 118 -4.30 -0.10 -12.22
N SER A 119 -4.00 -1.16 -11.47
CA SER A 119 -3.77 -1.07 -10.03
C SER A 119 -2.58 -0.16 -9.68
N HIS A 120 -1.47 -0.26 -10.42
CA HIS A 120 -0.32 0.62 -10.24
C HIS A 120 -0.65 2.07 -10.62
N LEU A 121 -1.36 2.30 -11.73
CA LEU A 121 -1.79 3.64 -12.12
C LEU A 121 -2.68 4.30 -11.07
N ILE A 122 -3.62 3.54 -10.49
CA ILE A 122 -4.47 4.02 -9.39
C ILE A 122 -3.60 4.38 -8.17
N PHE A 123 -2.65 3.52 -7.80
CA PHE A 123 -1.74 3.82 -6.70
C PHE A 123 -0.93 5.11 -6.95
N PHE A 124 -0.38 5.29 -8.15
CA PHE A 124 0.29 6.53 -8.55
C PHE A 124 -0.63 7.74 -8.49
N MET A 125 -1.88 7.62 -8.92
CA MET A 125 -2.86 8.71 -8.84
C MET A 125 -3.15 9.12 -7.39
N PHE A 126 -3.28 8.16 -6.47
CA PHE A 126 -3.44 8.45 -5.04
C PHE A 126 -2.21 9.12 -4.43
N LEU A 127 -1.00 8.70 -4.83
CA LEU A 127 0.25 9.36 -4.40
C LEU A 127 0.28 10.82 -4.83
N LEU A 128 -0.08 11.10 -6.09
CA LEU A 128 -0.15 12.48 -6.60
C LEU A 128 -1.23 13.28 -5.87
N TYR A 129 -2.39 12.68 -5.61
CA TYR A 129 -3.45 13.34 -4.85
C TYR A 129 -2.95 13.79 -3.46
N PHE A 130 -2.28 12.91 -2.71
CA PHE A 130 -1.72 13.27 -1.40
C PHE A 130 -0.67 14.37 -1.49
N ARG A 131 0.17 14.35 -2.53
CA ARG A 131 1.18 15.38 -2.76
C ARG A 131 0.60 16.77 -3.03
N PHE A 132 -0.49 16.86 -3.79
CA PHE A 132 -1.08 18.14 -4.20
C PHE A 132 -2.16 18.66 -3.24
N TYR A 133 -2.74 17.80 -2.40
CA TYR A 133 -3.77 18.21 -1.44
C TYR A 133 -3.22 19.12 -0.33
N ASP A 134 -1.96 18.95 0.05
CA ASP A 134 -1.32 19.69 1.16
C ASP A 134 -0.87 21.12 0.79
N GLN A 135 -1.09 21.57 -0.46
CA GLN A 135 -0.73 22.93 -0.91
C GLN A 135 -1.88 23.95 -0.89
N LYS A 136 -2.98 23.66 -0.19
CA LYS A 136 -4.12 24.57 -0.01
C LYS A 136 -4.42 24.80 1.46
#